data_AF-A0A6D2I0Z2-F1
#
_entry.id   AF-A0A6D2I0Z2-F1
#
_cell.length_a   1.000
_cell.length_b   1.000
_cell.length_c   1.000
_cell.angle_alpha   90.00
_cell.angle_beta   90.00
_cell.angle_gamma   90.00
#
_symmetry.space_group_name_H-M   'P 1'
#
loop_
_entity.id
_entity.type
_entity.pdbx_description
1 polymer ?
#
loop_
_entity_poly.entity_id
_entity_poly.type
_entity_poly.pdbx_seq_one_letter_code
_entity_poly.pdbx_strand_id
1 'polypeptide(L)'
;MSLRSLSLEEDFFVWRHQPSGEADRLLGGTDLALSSASSDLSTVGEFEDDIDSLLCSVVDGSEGALREIRGWHCTDRSISYVAERCPNLQVLCVKYSPKVTDKSMWEIALNCPSLKELDISCCLQNI
;
A
#
# COMPACT_ATOMS: atom_id res chain seq x y z
N MET A 1 -5.55 32.26 -27.95
CA MET A 1 -6.70 31.33 -27.95
C MET A 1 -6.13 29.93 -28.20
N SER A 2 -5.69 29.28 -27.13
CA SER A 2 -6.34 28.11 -26.51
C SER A 2 -6.41 26.89 -27.44
N LEU A 3 -5.37 26.06 -27.38
CA LEU A 3 -5.49 24.63 -27.70
C LEU A 3 -5.30 23.88 -26.38
N ARG A 4 -6.42 23.63 -25.70
CA ARG A 4 -6.51 22.58 -24.68
C ARG A 4 -6.52 21.26 -25.45
N SER A 5 -5.39 20.55 -25.45
CA SER A 5 -5.34 19.17 -25.95
C SER A 5 -6.10 18.26 -25.00
N LEU A 6 -6.83 17.32 -25.58
CA LEU A 6 -7.68 16.34 -24.94
C LEU A 6 -7.02 15.71 -23.71
N SER A 7 -7.71 15.76 -22.57
CA SER A 7 -7.50 14.79 -21.49
C SER A 7 -8.02 13.46 -21.99
N LEU A 8 -7.09 12.53 -22.23
CA LEU A 8 -7.38 11.11 -22.39
C LEU A 8 -7.96 10.59 -21.06
N GLU A 9 -9.29 10.52 -21.02
CA GLU A 9 -9.97 9.31 -20.57
C GLU A 9 -9.30 8.14 -21.32
N GLU A 10 -8.86 7.12 -20.58
CA GLU A 10 -8.49 5.74 -20.97
C GLU A 10 -7.37 5.27 -20.02
N ASP A 11 -7.73 4.96 -18.77
CA ASP A 11 -7.14 3.85 -17.97
C ASP A 11 -7.93 3.66 -16.65
N PHE A 12 -9.26 3.74 -16.75
CA PHE A 12 -10.21 3.58 -15.63
C PHE A 12 -10.71 2.13 -15.47
N PHE A 13 -10.01 1.13 -16.03
CA PHE A 13 -10.58 -0.21 -16.21
C PHE A 13 -9.67 -1.40 -15.89
N VAL A 14 -8.98 -1.41 -14.73
CA VAL A 14 -8.71 -2.68 -14.00
C VAL A 14 -8.63 -2.40 -12.50
N TRP A 15 -9.79 -2.33 -11.83
CA TRP A 15 -10.08 -2.95 -10.52
C TRP A 15 -11.48 -2.51 -10.06
N ARG A 16 -12.53 -3.07 -10.66
CA ARG A 16 -13.76 -3.27 -9.88
C ARG A 16 -13.59 -4.52 -9.06
N HIS A 17 -13.31 -4.34 -7.78
CA HIS A 17 -13.80 -5.27 -6.77
C HIS A 17 -14.40 -4.43 -5.63
N GLN A 18 -15.69 -4.13 -5.75
CA GLN A 18 -16.51 -3.71 -4.62
C GLN A 18 -16.76 -4.95 -3.75
N PRO A 19 -16.47 -4.94 -2.44
CA PRO A 19 -17.17 -5.83 -1.54
C PRO A 19 -18.54 -5.18 -1.27
N SER A 20 -19.57 -5.68 -1.96
CA SER A 20 -20.96 -5.36 -1.64
C SER A 20 -21.32 -6.01 -0.30
N GLY A 21 -21.49 -5.19 0.73
CA GLY A 21 -22.28 -5.58 1.89
C GLY A 21 -23.75 -5.32 1.60
N GLU A 22 -24.61 -6.33 1.81
CA GLU A 22 -25.99 -6.23 2.32
C GLU A 22 -26.57 -7.65 2.42
N ALA A 23 -26.82 -8.13 3.65
CA ALA A 23 -28.15 -8.40 4.25
C ALA A 23 -28.81 -9.70 3.69
N ASP A 24 -29.47 -10.56 4.46
CA ASP A 24 -30.27 -10.37 5.66
C ASP A 24 -30.46 -11.73 6.37
N ARG A 25 -30.88 -11.65 7.62
CA ARG A 25 -31.25 -12.71 8.55
C ARG A 25 -32.31 -13.65 7.97
N LEU A 26 -32.26 -14.94 8.29
CA LEU A 26 -33.42 -15.69 8.80
C LEU A 26 -32.99 -16.97 9.57
N LEU A 27 -33.77 -17.23 10.61
CA LEU A 27 -33.55 -18.11 11.76
C LEU A 27 -33.80 -19.60 11.46
N GLY A 28 -33.16 -20.49 12.24
CA GLY A 28 -33.77 -21.76 12.62
C GLY A 28 -32.82 -22.89 13.00
N GLY A 29 -32.71 -23.19 14.30
CA GLY A 29 -32.61 -24.58 14.76
C GLY A 29 -31.25 -25.11 15.22
N THR A 30 -31.08 -25.12 16.54
CA THR A 30 -30.46 -26.18 17.37
C THR A 30 -29.02 -26.66 17.08
N ASP A 31 -28.12 -26.15 17.93
CA ASP A 31 -27.21 -26.89 18.81
C ASP A 31 -25.99 -27.66 18.24
N LEU A 32 -24.91 -27.61 19.04
CA LEU A 32 -23.68 -28.43 19.01
C LEU A 32 -22.58 -28.04 18.00
N ALA A 33 -21.63 -27.21 18.45
CA ALA A 33 -20.23 -27.59 18.68
C ALA A 33 -19.31 -26.36 18.72
N LEU A 34 -18.70 -26.13 19.89
CA LEU A 34 -17.45 -25.38 20.03
C LEU A 34 -16.34 -26.11 19.25
N SER A 35 -15.88 -25.54 18.13
CA SER A 35 -14.47 -25.63 17.70
C SER A 35 -14.22 -24.69 16.52
N SER A 36 -13.08 -23.99 16.57
CA SER A 36 -12.46 -23.16 15.52
C SER A 36 -13.16 -21.86 15.11
N ALA A 37 -13.24 -20.91 16.02
CA ALA A 37 -13.19 -19.49 15.67
C ALA A 37 -11.72 -19.06 15.62
N SER A 38 -10.99 -19.35 14.54
CA SER A 38 -9.62 -18.83 14.33
C SER A 38 -9.13 -18.89 12.88
N SER A 39 -9.97 -18.58 11.88
CA SER A 39 -9.51 -18.57 10.47
C SER A 39 -9.74 -17.28 9.70
N ASP A 40 -10.34 -16.24 10.28
CA ASP A 40 -10.55 -14.96 9.56
C ASP A 40 -9.93 -13.75 10.29
N LEU A 41 -8.67 -13.90 10.68
CA LEU A 41 -7.80 -12.74 11.01
C LEU A 41 -6.47 -12.75 10.22
N SER A 42 -6.26 -13.74 9.35
CA SER A 42 -5.04 -13.85 8.53
C SER A 42 -5.14 -13.20 7.15
N THR A 43 -6.34 -12.94 6.63
CA THR A 43 -6.54 -12.39 5.26
C THR A 43 -6.27 -10.88 5.15
N VAL A 44 -6.04 -10.19 6.27
CA VAL A 44 -5.76 -8.74 6.28
C VAL A 44 -4.27 -8.43 6.03
N GLY A 45 -3.39 -9.45 6.00
CA GLY A 45 -1.95 -9.29 5.75
C GLY A 45 -1.48 -9.76 4.37
N GLU A 46 -2.12 -10.79 3.81
CA GLU A 46 -1.64 -11.48 2.60
C GLU A 46 -1.50 -10.54 1.40
N PHE A 47 -2.45 -9.62 1.21
CA PHE A 47 -2.40 -8.67 0.10
C PHE A 47 -1.24 -7.66 0.22
N GLU A 48 -0.99 -7.15 1.42
CA GLU A 48 0.09 -6.17 1.64
C GLU A 48 1.46 -6.84 1.58
N ASP A 49 1.56 -8.11 1.99
CA ASP A 49 2.77 -8.91 1.84
C ASP A 49 3.13 -9.12 0.36
N ASP A 50 2.14 -9.34 -0.51
CA ASP A 50 2.38 -9.43 -1.95
C ASP A 50 2.89 -8.10 -2.53
N ILE A 51 2.27 -6.98 -2.13
CA ILE A 51 2.71 -5.64 -2.55
C ILE A 51 4.13 -5.34 -2.05
N ASP A 52 4.42 -5.65 -0.79
CA ASP A 52 5.75 -5.45 -0.21
C ASP A 52 6.79 -6.32 -0.92
N SER A 53 6.45 -7.58 -1.24
CA SER A 53 7.31 -8.50 -1.98
C SER A 53 7.62 -7.99 -3.39
N LEU A 54 6.62 -7.45 -4.09
CA LEU A 54 6.80 -6.81 -5.38
C LEU A 54 7.71 -5.58 -5.27
N LEU A 55 7.49 -4.73 -4.27
CA LEU A 55 8.32 -3.53 -4.06
C LEU A 55 9.78 -3.90 -3.77
N CYS A 56 10.03 -4.88 -2.90
CA CYS A 56 11.38 -5.39 -2.64
C CYS A 56 12.06 -5.94 -3.90
N SER A 57 11.33 -6.68 -4.74
CA SER A 57 11.86 -7.22 -5.99
C SER A 57 12.26 -6.11 -6.97
N VAL A 58 11.46 -5.04 -7.06
CA VAL A 58 11.77 -3.85 -7.87
C VAL A 58 13.00 -3.12 -7.32
N VAL A 59 13.09 -2.97 -6.00
CA VAL A 59 14.25 -2.35 -5.33
C VAL A 59 15.52 -3.12 -5.65
N ASP A 60 15.52 -4.43 -5.50
CA ASP A 60 16.70 -5.25 -5.77
C ASP A 60 17.06 -5.27 -7.26
N GLY A 61 16.07 -5.34 -8.16
CA GLY A 61 16.30 -5.27 -9.60
C GLY A 61 16.79 -3.91 -10.09
N SER A 62 16.68 -2.86 -9.27
CA SER A 62 17.08 -1.50 -9.66
C SER A 62 18.53 -1.14 -9.38
N GLU A 63 19.25 -1.99 -8.65
CA GLU A 63 20.65 -1.76 -8.24
C GLU A 63 20.88 -0.39 -7.55
N GLY A 64 19.86 0.12 -6.84
CA GLY A 64 19.91 1.40 -6.13
C GLY A 64 19.78 2.65 -7.03
N ALA A 65 19.43 2.47 -8.30
CA ALA A 65 19.22 3.55 -9.25
C ALA A 65 17.82 4.18 -9.18
N LEU A 66 16.90 3.62 -8.36
CA LEU A 66 15.55 4.16 -8.20
C LEU A 66 15.56 5.61 -7.70
N ARG A 67 14.78 6.43 -8.39
CA ARG A 67 14.58 7.85 -8.04
C ARG A 67 13.13 8.16 -7.67
N GLU A 68 12.20 7.31 -8.05
CA GLU A 68 10.78 7.54 -7.86
C GLU A 68 10.07 6.23 -7.54
N ILE A 69 9.26 6.26 -6.49
CA ILE A 69 8.39 5.16 -6.08
C ILE A 69 7.00 5.74 -5.87
N ARG A 70 6.01 5.14 -6.54
CA ARG A 70 4.59 5.42 -6.35
C ARG A 70 3.85 4.12 -6.09
N GLY A 71 3.07 4.06 -5.02
CA GLY A 71 2.39 2.83 -4.61
C GLY A 71 1.22 3.04 -3.66
N TRP A 72 0.51 1.96 -3.38
CA TRP A 72 -0.62 1.88 -2.47
C TRP A 72 -0.50 0.63 -1.60
N HIS A 73 -1.11 0.64 -0.41
CA HIS A 73 -1.13 -0.53 0.49
C HIS A 73 0.25 -1.09 0.83
N CYS A 74 1.25 -0.22 0.92
CA CYS A 74 2.59 -0.59 1.40
C CYS A 74 2.60 -0.65 2.93
N THR A 75 3.56 -1.37 3.50
CA THR A 75 3.81 -1.35 4.94
C THR A 75 5.17 -0.75 5.27
N ASP A 76 5.40 -0.42 6.54
CA ASP A 76 6.73 -0.02 7.02
C ASP A 76 7.85 -0.96 6.55
N ARG A 77 7.59 -2.26 6.41
CA ARG A 77 8.59 -3.24 5.99
C ARG A 77 9.23 -2.89 4.65
N SER A 78 8.41 -2.64 3.63
CA SER A 78 8.92 -2.34 2.29
C SER A 78 9.44 -0.91 2.18
N ILE A 79 8.86 0.05 2.90
CA ILE A 79 9.36 1.44 2.93
C ILE A 79 10.73 1.53 3.59
N SER A 80 10.94 0.82 4.70
CA SER A 80 12.25 0.66 5.34
C SER A 80 13.28 0.06 4.39
N TYR A 81 12.88 -0.99 3.64
CA TYR A 81 13.76 -1.64 2.66
C TYR A 81 14.17 -0.69 1.52
N VAL A 82 13.22 0.10 1.02
CA VAL A 82 13.48 1.17 0.06
C VAL A 82 14.48 2.17 0.62
N ALA A 83 14.30 2.63 1.86
CA ALA A 83 15.18 3.62 2.48
C ALA A 83 16.64 3.13 2.52
N GLU A 84 16.85 1.87 2.88
CA GLU A 84 18.19 1.27 2.98
C GLU A 84 18.89 1.14 1.62
N ARG A 85 18.14 0.87 0.55
CA ARG A 85 18.69 0.43 -0.75
C ARG A 85 18.66 1.52 -1.82
N CYS A 86 17.87 2.58 -1.62
CA CYS A 86 17.67 3.65 -2.60
C CYS A 86 18.08 5.04 -2.07
N PRO A 87 19.38 5.31 -1.85
CA PRO A 87 19.85 6.59 -1.29
C PRO A 87 19.61 7.81 -2.21
N ASN A 88 19.39 7.55 -3.50
CA ASN A 88 19.15 8.57 -4.52
C ASN A 88 17.66 8.84 -4.77
N LEU A 89 16.76 8.30 -3.93
CA LEU A 89 15.32 8.49 -4.06
C LEU A 89 14.98 9.98 -3.97
N GLN A 90 14.14 10.45 -4.91
CA GLN A 90 13.71 11.85 -5.03
C GLN A 90 12.21 12.00 -4.81
N VAL A 91 11.43 10.97 -5.14
CA VAL A 91 9.97 10.99 -5.03
C VAL A 91 9.50 9.73 -4.33
N LEU A 92 8.77 9.89 -3.23
CA LEU A 92 8.05 8.82 -2.56
C LEU A 92 6.59 9.20 -2.41
N CYS A 93 5.71 8.48 -3.11
CA CYS A 93 4.27 8.68 -3.05
C CYS A 93 3.60 7.36 -2.67
N VAL A 94 3.23 7.20 -1.41
CA VAL A 94 2.54 6.01 -0.91
C VAL A 94 1.22 6.41 -0.28
N LYS A 95 0.10 6.03 -0.90
CA LYS A 95 -1.24 6.44 -0.48
C LYS A 95 -2.05 5.25 0.01
N TYR A 96 -2.98 5.47 0.91
CA TYR A 96 -3.84 4.40 1.46
C TYR A 96 -3.03 3.26 2.09
N SER A 97 -1.93 3.61 2.75
CA SER A 97 -1.01 2.65 3.38
C SER A 97 -1.10 2.79 4.91
N PRO A 98 -2.15 2.26 5.57
CA PRO A 98 -2.39 2.48 7.01
C PRO A 98 -1.34 1.86 7.93
N LYS A 99 -0.51 0.94 7.41
CA LYS A 99 0.60 0.30 8.13
C LYS A 99 1.94 1.01 7.93
N VAL A 100 1.92 2.21 7.33
CA VAL A 100 3.09 3.10 7.27
C VAL A 100 3.05 4.04 8.48
N THR A 101 4.11 4.04 9.26
CA THR A 101 4.25 4.83 10.49
C THR A 101 5.45 5.77 10.41
N ASP A 102 5.56 6.65 11.41
CA ASP A 102 6.69 7.59 11.55
C ASP A 102 8.06 6.88 11.57
N LYS A 103 8.11 5.58 11.93
CA LYS A 103 9.34 4.80 11.95
C LYS A 103 9.98 4.74 10.55
N SER A 104 9.23 4.30 9.54
CA SER A 104 9.79 4.19 8.18
C SER A 104 10.03 5.57 7.57
N MET A 105 9.24 6.58 7.94
CA MET A 105 9.47 7.97 7.53
C MET A 105 10.79 8.52 8.08
N TRP A 106 11.14 8.17 9.32
CA TRP A 106 12.44 8.53 9.89
C TRP A 106 13.58 7.89 9.11
N GLU A 107 13.46 6.62 8.73
CA GLU A 107 14.47 5.92 7.94
C GLU A 107 14.63 6.52 6.53
N ILE A 108 13.53 6.92 5.89
CA ILE A 108 13.55 7.67 4.62
C ILE A 108 14.30 9.00 4.80
N ALA A 109 14.00 9.76 5.86
CA ALA A 109 14.65 11.04 6.12
C ALA A 109 16.17 10.90 6.37
N LEU A 110 16.59 9.80 6.99
CA LEU A 110 18.00 9.53 7.25
C LEU A 110 18.76 9.04 6.00
N ASN A 111 18.16 8.13 5.24
CA ASN A 111 18.88 7.39 4.20
C ASN A 111 18.68 7.95 2.79
N CYS A 112 17.64 8.76 2.56
CA CYS A 112 17.31 9.34 1.26
C CYS A 112 17.47 10.87 1.26
N PRO A 113 18.70 11.42 1.34
CA PRO A 113 18.93 12.88 1.42
C PRO A 113 18.53 13.65 0.15
N SER A 114 18.30 12.95 -0.96
CA SER A 114 17.88 13.53 -2.23
C SER A 114 16.37 13.68 -2.40
N LEU A 115 15.58 13.34 -1.37
CA LEU A 115 14.12 13.38 -1.41
C LEU A 115 13.61 14.82 -1.60
N LYS A 116 12.70 14.98 -2.57
CA LYS A 116 12.10 16.27 -2.97
C LYS A 116 10.59 16.27 -2.85
N GLU A 117 9.96 15.11 -3.04
CA GLU A 117 8.51 14.94 -2.96
C GLU A 117 8.20 13.75 -2.04
N LEU A 118 7.38 14.00 -1.02
CA LEU A 118 6.83 13.00 -0.13
C LEU A 118 5.32 13.18 -0.07
N ASP A 119 4.58 12.16 -0.49
CA ASP A 119 3.12 12.11 -0.41
C ASP A 119 2.70 10.84 0.33
N ILE A 120 2.20 11.02 1.56
CA ILE A 120 1.70 9.95 2.45
C ILE A 120 0.21 10.14 2.76
N SER A 121 -0.53 10.68 1.81
CA SER A 121 -1.96 10.94 1.96
C SER A 121 -2.73 9.65 2.26
N CYS A 122 -3.67 9.72 3.21
CA CYS A 122 -4.52 8.60 3.61
C CYS A 122 -3.74 7.41 4.24
N CYS A 123 -2.53 7.62 4.75
CA CYS A 123 -1.77 6.61 5.52
C CYS A 123 -2.02 6.68 7.03
N LEU A 124 -2.76 7.69 7.50
CA LEU A 124 -3.08 7.87 8.91
C LEU A 124 -4.15 6.88 9.36
N GLN A 125 -3.75 5.94 10.22
CA GLN A 125 -4.69 5.25 11.10
C GLN A 125 -5.04 6.24 12.23
N ASN A 126 -6.33 6.58 12.40
CA ASN A 126 -6.80 7.50 13.44
C ASN A 126 -6.13 7.16 14.79
N ILE A 127 -5.39 8.14 15.31
CA ILE A 127 -4.68 8.10 16.60
C ILE A 127 -5.70 8.03 17.75
#